data_AF-D7RXM7-F1
#
_entry.id   AF-D7RXM7-F1
#
_cell.length_a   1.000
_cell.length_b   1.000
_cell.length_c   1.000
_cell.angle_alpha   90.00
_cell.angle_beta   90.00
_cell.angle_gamma   90.00
#
_symmetry.space_group_name_H-M   'P 1'
#
loop_
_entity.id
_entity.type
_entity.pdbx_description
1 polymer ?
#
loop_
_entity_poly.entity_id
_entity_poly.type
_entity_poly.pdbx_seq_one_letter_code
_entity_poly.pdbx_strand_id
1 'polypeptide(L)'
;FDVSTKTGGPFGTIKHPAELAHGANNGLDIAVRLLEPIKAEFPILSYADFYQLAGVVAVEITGGPEVPFHPGREDKPEPPPEGRLPDATKGSDHLRDVFGKAMGLSDQDIVALSGGHTIGAAHKERSGFEGPWTSNPLIFDNSYFKELLSGEREG
;
A
#
# COMPACT_ATOMS: atom_id res chain seq x y z
N PHE A 1 6.59 6.78 -5.39
CA PHE A 1 7.48 7.96 -5.38
C PHE A 1 8.52 7.76 -6.46
N ASP A 2 8.96 8.81 -7.15
CA ASP A 2 10.08 8.74 -8.09
C ASP A 2 11.25 9.57 -7.56
N VAL A 3 12.37 8.91 -7.23
CA VAL A 3 13.55 9.55 -6.60
C VAL A 3 14.25 10.53 -7.54
N SER A 4 14.21 10.27 -8.85
CA SER A 4 14.92 11.06 -9.85
C SER A 4 14.28 12.44 -10.06
N THR A 5 12.96 12.49 -10.08
CA THR A 5 12.16 13.71 -10.29
C THR A 5 11.57 14.27 -9.00
N LYS A 6 11.63 13.52 -7.90
CA LYS A 6 11.02 13.85 -6.59
C LYS A 6 9.51 14.10 -6.68
N THR A 7 8.83 13.35 -7.54
CA THR A 7 7.38 13.47 -7.78
C THR A 7 6.58 12.28 -7.22
N GLY A 8 5.29 12.51 -6.95
CA GLY A 8 4.43 11.55 -6.21
C GLY A 8 4.88 11.37 -4.77
N GLY A 9 4.52 10.23 -4.16
CA GLY A 9 4.84 9.92 -2.76
C GLY A 9 3.67 10.14 -1.80
N PRO A 10 3.88 9.97 -0.49
CA PRO A 10 2.81 9.98 0.50
C PRO A 10 2.36 11.40 0.86
N PHE A 11 1.85 12.16 -0.11
CA PHE A 11 1.51 13.59 0.06
C PHE A 11 0.01 13.87 -0.12
N GLY A 12 -0.84 12.93 0.30
CA GLY A 12 -2.29 13.13 0.40
C GLY A 12 -3.04 13.28 -0.93
N THR A 13 -2.39 13.03 -2.06
CA THR A 13 -2.98 13.14 -3.41
C THR A 13 -3.92 11.99 -3.75
N ILE A 14 -3.78 10.83 -3.07
CA ILE A 14 -4.62 9.64 -3.29
C ILE A 14 -6.12 9.89 -3.05
N LYS A 15 -6.50 10.97 -2.36
CA LYS A 15 -7.91 11.37 -2.20
C LYS A 15 -8.50 12.02 -3.45
N HIS A 16 -7.66 12.45 -4.39
CA HIS A 16 -8.09 13.18 -5.58
C HIS A 16 -8.76 12.20 -6.55
N PRO A 17 -9.90 12.58 -7.16
CA PRO A 17 -10.60 11.71 -8.11
C PRO A 17 -9.71 11.21 -9.25
N ALA A 18 -8.77 12.03 -9.73
CA ALA A 18 -7.84 11.66 -10.78
C ALA A 18 -6.91 10.49 -10.38
N GLU A 19 -6.37 10.49 -9.16
CA GLU A 19 -5.51 9.40 -8.68
C GLU A 19 -6.32 8.16 -8.28
N LEU A 20 -7.53 8.34 -7.73
CA LEU A 20 -8.45 7.24 -7.47
C LEU A 20 -8.92 6.53 -8.74
N ALA A 21 -8.95 7.24 -9.87
CA ALA A 21 -9.33 6.69 -11.17
C ALA A 21 -8.23 5.82 -11.81
N HIS A 22 -7.01 5.81 -11.26
CA HIS A 22 -5.95 4.90 -11.75
C HIS A 22 -6.37 3.44 -11.55
N GLY A 23 -6.13 2.58 -12.55
CA GLY A 23 -6.57 1.19 -12.54
C GLY A 23 -6.03 0.39 -11.34
N ALA A 24 -4.78 0.63 -10.95
CA ALA A 24 -4.16 0.00 -9.78
C ALA A 24 -4.75 0.43 -8.43
N ASN A 25 -5.54 1.52 -8.40
CA ASN A 25 -6.18 2.06 -7.19
C ASN A 25 -7.66 1.68 -7.08
N ASN A 26 -8.16 0.80 -7.95
CA ASN A 26 -9.56 0.38 -7.95
C ASN A 26 -10.01 -0.15 -6.58
N GLY A 27 -11.04 0.48 -6.00
CA GLY A 27 -11.59 0.19 -4.67
C GLY A 27 -11.04 1.02 -3.52
N LEU A 28 -9.99 1.84 -3.73
CA LEU A 28 -9.46 2.72 -2.69
C LEU A 28 -10.36 3.92 -2.38
N ASP A 29 -11.32 4.25 -3.26
CA ASP A 29 -12.36 5.24 -2.98
C ASP A 29 -13.20 4.86 -1.74
N ILE A 30 -13.37 3.55 -1.50
CA ILE A 30 -14.05 3.01 -0.33
C ILE A 30 -13.27 3.36 0.93
N ALA A 31 -11.95 3.15 0.93
CA ALA A 31 -11.09 3.45 2.08
C ALA A 31 -11.05 4.95 2.37
N VAL A 32 -10.92 5.80 1.34
CA VAL A 32 -10.99 7.26 1.47
C VAL A 32 -12.32 7.66 2.12
N ARG A 33 -13.45 7.14 1.62
CA ARG A 33 -14.78 7.43 2.16
C ARG A 33 -14.97 6.96 3.60
N LEU A 34 -14.43 5.79 3.97
CA LEU A 34 -14.52 5.26 5.33
C LEU A 34 -13.72 6.09 6.34
N LEU A 35 -12.59 6.65 5.89
CA LEU A 35 -11.70 7.44 6.73
C LEU A 35 -12.12 8.92 6.84
N GLU A 36 -12.91 9.42 5.91
CA GLU A 36 -13.30 10.83 5.84
C GLU A 36 -13.98 11.37 7.11
N PRO A 37 -14.93 10.65 7.75
CA PRO A 37 -15.54 11.11 9.00
C PRO A 37 -14.52 11.32 10.12
N ILE A 38 -13.55 10.42 10.26
CA ILE A 38 -12.49 10.54 11.27
C ILE A 38 -11.55 11.69 10.89
N LYS A 39 -11.18 11.81 9.60
CA LYS A 39 -10.32 12.91 9.14
C LYS A 39 -10.93 14.28 9.41
N ALA A 40 -12.26 14.41 9.30
CA ALA A 40 -12.98 15.65 9.57
C ALA A 40 -12.88 16.10 11.03
N GLU A 41 -12.69 15.18 11.98
CA GLU A 41 -12.46 15.50 13.40
C GLU A 41 -11.05 16.08 13.65
N PHE A 42 -10.10 15.87 12.73
CA PHE A 42 -8.72 16.33 12.83
C PHE A 42 -8.33 17.24 11.65
N PRO A 43 -8.87 18.47 11.58
CA PRO A 43 -8.59 19.40 10.48
C PRO A 43 -7.13 19.89 10.46
N ILE A 44 -6.43 19.83 11.60
CA ILE A 44 -5.02 20.21 11.71
C ILE A 44 -4.07 19.23 11.00
N LEU A 45 -4.46 17.97 10.86
CA LEU A 45 -3.65 16.96 10.18
C LEU A 45 -3.81 17.10 8.66
N SER A 46 -2.68 17.03 7.95
CA SER A 46 -2.71 16.81 6.50
C SER A 46 -3.31 15.44 6.19
N TYR A 47 -3.92 15.28 5.01
CA TYR A 47 -4.32 13.94 4.55
C TYR A 47 -3.10 13.03 4.39
N ALA A 48 -1.96 13.59 3.99
CA ALA A 48 -0.68 12.92 3.88
C ALA A 48 -0.30 12.19 5.18
N ASP A 49 -0.24 12.89 6.30
CA ASP A 49 0.08 12.28 7.59
C ASP A 49 -1.04 11.36 8.08
N PHE A 50 -2.30 11.76 7.90
CA PHE A 50 -3.45 10.99 8.35
C PHE A 50 -3.49 9.59 7.70
N TYR A 51 -3.28 9.49 6.38
CA TYR A 51 -3.27 8.19 5.71
C TYR A 51 -2.05 7.34 6.06
N GLN A 52 -0.89 7.95 6.27
CA GLN A 52 0.30 7.21 6.72
C GLN A 52 0.09 6.68 8.15
N LEU A 53 -0.51 7.46 9.03
CA LEU A 53 -0.87 7.02 10.38
C LEU A 53 -1.89 5.89 10.35
N ALA A 54 -2.92 5.96 9.48
CA ALA A 54 -3.87 4.87 9.31
C ALA A 54 -3.18 3.56 8.89
N GLY A 55 -2.17 3.62 8.01
CA GLY A 55 -1.35 2.46 7.63
C GLY A 55 -0.53 1.89 8.79
N VAL A 56 0.11 2.75 9.60
CA VAL A 56 0.84 2.34 10.81
C VAL A 56 -0.09 1.64 11.80
N VAL A 57 -1.25 2.24 12.09
CA VAL A 57 -2.25 1.68 13.01
C VAL A 57 -2.82 0.36 12.49
N ALA A 58 -3.01 0.22 11.17
CA ALA A 58 -3.47 -1.03 10.58
C ALA A 58 -2.48 -2.20 10.80
N VAL A 59 -1.17 -1.93 10.73
CA VAL A 59 -0.14 -2.92 11.07
C VAL A 59 -0.16 -3.25 12.56
N GLU A 60 -0.22 -2.23 13.42
CA GLU A 60 -0.22 -2.42 14.88
C GLU A 60 -1.44 -3.21 15.37
N ILE A 61 -2.65 -2.82 14.94
CA ILE A 61 -3.90 -3.43 15.43
C ILE A 61 -4.07 -4.89 14.98
N THR A 62 -3.37 -5.30 13.92
CA THR A 62 -3.36 -6.69 13.44
C THR A 62 -2.26 -7.53 14.11
N GLY A 63 -1.52 -6.97 15.07
CA GLY A 63 -0.47 -7.66 15.84
C GLY A 63 0.93 -7.54 15.22
N GLY A 64 1.12 -6.63 14.27
CA GLY A 64 2.39 -6.37 13.61
C GLY A 64 3.35 -5.52 14.45
N PRO A 65 4.52 -5.18 13.88
CA PRO A 65 5.52 -4.37 14.57
C PRO A 65 5.05 -2.92 14.75
N GLU A 66 5.55 -2.26 15.80
CA GLU A 66 5.41 -0.81 15.97
C GLU A 66 6.29 -0.09 14.93
N VAL A 67 5.64 0.54 13.94
CA VAL A 67 6.33 1.33 12.91
C VAL A 67 6.46 2.78 13.38
N PRO A 68 7.67 3.34 13.49
CA PRO A 68 7.85 4.73 13.94
C PRO A 68 7.13 5.73 13.02
N PHE A 69 6.25 6.55 13.60
CA PHE A 69 5.54 7.60 12.88
C PHE A 69 6.15 8.97 13.18
N HIS A 70 6.43 9.73 12.12
CA HIS A 70 6.90 11.12 12.21
C HIS A 70 5.94 12.00 11.40
N PRO A 71 5.26 12.98 12.04
CA PRO A 71 4.39 13.93 11.35
C PRO A 71 5.21 15.01 10.62
N GLY A 72 4.54 15.81 9.80
CA GLY A 72 5.08 16.94 9.07
C GLY A 72 4.97 16.83 7.54
N ARG A 73 4.23 15.83 7.01
CA ARG A 73 3.99 15.78 5.57
C ARG A 73 2.96 16.83 5.18
N GLU A 74 3.27 17.59 4.15
CA GLU A 74 2.31 18.52 3.55
C GLU A 74 1.50 17.83 2.44
N ASP A 75 0.24 18.22 2.30
CA ASP A 75 -0.58 17.79 1.17
C ASP A 75 -0.10 18.48 -0.11
N LYS A 76 0.15 17.69 -1.15
CA LYS A 76 0.49 18.22 -2.48
C LYS A 76 -0.76 18.41 -3.35
N PRO A 77 -0.75 19.41 -4.25
CA PRO A 77 -1.92 19.72 -5.06
C PRO A 77 -2.09 18.75 -6.24
N GLU A 78 -1.00 18.25 -6.81
CA GLU A 78 -1.03 17.46 -8.05
C GLU A 78 -0.70 15.99 -7.81
N PRO A 79 -1.55 15.06 -8.27
CA PRO A 79 -1.26 13.63 -8.20
C PRO A 79 -0.12 13.24 -9.14
N PRO A 80 0.59 12.13 -8.87
CA PRO A 80 1.55 11.57 -9.83
C PRO A 80 0.84 11.04 -11.08
N PRO A 81 1.56 10.89 -12.21
CA PRO A 81 1.03 10.16 -13.35
C PRO A 81 0.76 8.68 -12.98
N GLU A 82 -0.24 8.09 -13.62
CA GLU A 82 -0.56 6.67 -13.54
C GLU A 82 0.62 5.78 -14.00
N GLY A 83 0.63 4.51 -13.56
CA GLY A 83 1.56 3.50 -14.05
C GLY A 83 2.84 3.34 -13.23
N ARG A 84 2.95 4.01 -12.07
CA ARG A 84 4.10 3.89 -11.16
C ARG A 84 3.99 2.78 -10.11
N LEU A 85 2.79 2.20 -9.92
CA LEU A 85 2.57 1.08 -9.01
C LEU A 85 2.98 -0.26 -9.67
N PRO A 86 3.41 -1.26 -8.89
CA PRO A 86 3.86 -2.54 -9.44
C PRO A 86 2.71 -3.30 -10.11
N ASP A 87 3.06 -4.12 -11.10
CA ASP A 87 2.14 -4.97 -11.86
C ASP A 87 2.31 -6.40 -11.33
N ALA A 88 1.22 -6.98 -10.84
CA ALA A 88 1.21 -8.30 -10.22
C ALA A 88 1.53 -9.45 -11.18
N THR A 89 1.49 -9.22 -12.49
CA THR A 89 1.80 -10.24 -13.52
C THR A 89 3.28 -10.28 -13.91
N LYS A 90 4.10 -9.36 -13.38
CA LYS A 90 5.53 -9.24 -13.71
C LYS A 90 6.42 -9.84 -12.62
N GLY A 91 7.67 -10.12 -12.99
CA GLY A 91 8.66 -10.77 -12.12
C GLY A 91 9.61 -9.81 -11.40
N SER A 92 10.71 -10.36 -10.88
CA SER A 92 11.64 -9.64 -10.00
C SER A 92 12.36 -8.44 -10.63
N ASP A 93 12.61 -8.45 -11.94
CA ASP A 93 13.20 -7.29 -12.63
C ASP A 93 12.27 -6.06 -12.54
N HIS A 94 10.96 -6.28 -12.72
CA HIS A 94 9.95 -5.24 -12.57
C HIS A 94 9.88 -4.72 -11.13
N LEU A 95 10.00 -5.62 -10.14
CA LEU A 95 10.05 -5.20 -8.74
C LEU A 95 11.27 -4.30 -8.48
N ARG A 96 12.44 -4.63 -9.02
CA ARG A 96 13.64 -3.79 -8.89
C ARG A 96 13.53 -2.47 -9.65
N ASP A 97 12.83 -2.43 -10.78
CA ASP A 97 12.55 -1.19 -11.49
C ASP A 97 11.66 -0.25 -10.66
N VAL A 98 10.57 -0.78 -10.10
CA VAL A 98 9.60 0.00 -9.32
C VAL A 98 10.16 0.40 -7.96
N PHE A 99 10.55 -0.57 -7.13
CA PHE A 99 10.96 -0.30 -5.76
C PHE A 99 12.41 0.23 -5.71
N GLY A 100 13.31 -0.35 -6.48
CA GLY A 100 14.71 0.05 -6.49
C GLY A 100 14.94 1.35 -7.26
N LYS A 101 14.75 1.33 -8.58
CA LYS A 101 15.10 2.46 -9.44
C LYS A 101 14.17 3.67 -9.23
N ALA A 102 12.86 3.45 -9.11
CA ALA A 102 11.93 4.56 -8.93
C ALA A 102 11.78 4.98 -7.45
N MET A 103 11.57 4.06 -6.50
CA MET A 103 11.35 4.44 -5.09
C MET A 103 12.63 4.59 -4.27
N GLY A 104 13.75 4.01 -4.69
CA GLY A 104 15.02 4.06 -3.96
C GLY A 104 15.14 3.07 -2.80
N LEU A 105 14.38 1.97 -2.84
CA LEU A 105 14.36 0.94 -1.80
C LEU A 105 15.30 -0.22 -2.15
N SER A 106 15.77 -0.94 -1.12
CA SER A 106 16.67 -2.09 -1.29
C SER A 106 15.93 -3.39 -1.60
N ASP A 107 16.66 -4.42 -2.06
CA ASP A 107 16.08 -5.77 -2.24
C ASP A 107 15.52 -6.33 -0.93
N GLN A 108 16.11 -5.98 0.23
CA GLN A 108 15.58 -6.36 1.54
C GLN A 108 14.21 -5.71 1.78
N ASP A 109 14.06 -4.43 1.44
CA ASP A 109 12.80 -3.72 1.59
C ASP A 109 11.72 -4.30 0.69
N ILE A 110 12.06 -4.70 -0.55
CA ILE A 110 11.13 -5.36 -1.47
C ILE A 110 10.54 -6.62 -0.81
N VAL A 111 11.40 -7.52 -0.32
CA VAL A 111 10.95 -8.78 0.28
C VAL A 111 10.17 -8.53 1.57
N ALA A 112 10.64 -7.62 2.43
CA ALA A 112 9.97 -7.29 3.67
C ALA A 112 8.57 -6.69 3.43
N LEU A 113 8.45 -5.74 2.49
CA LEU A 113 7.19 -5.10 2.13
C LEU A 113 6.22 -6.05 1.43
N SER A 114 6.71 -7.01 0.63
CA SER A 114 5.85 -8.09 0.09
C SER A 114 5.16 -8.90 1.20
N GLY A 115 5.78 -9.01 2.38
CA GLY A 115 5.17 -9.60 3.57
C GLY A 115 3.89 -8.90 4.04
N GLY A 116 3.62 -7.67 3.62
CA GLY A 116 2.37 -6.97 3.89
C GLY A 116 1.12 -7.71 3.39
N HIS A 117 1.27 -8.57 2.37
CA HIS A 117 0.19 -9.45 1.90
C HIS A 117 -0.21 -10.53 2.90
N THR A 118 0.47 -10.66 4.04
CA THR A 118 0.04 -11.57 5.12
C THR A 118 -1.34 -11.21 5.67
N ILE A 119 -1.77 -9.95 5.52
CA ILE A 119 -3.11 -9.46 5.82
C ILE A 119 -3.86 -9.09 4.54
N GLY A 120 -5.18 -9.26 4.54
CA GLY A 120 -6.06 -8.93 3.43
C GLY A 120 -6.21 -10.02 2.37
N ALA A 121 -6.78 -9.62 1.23
CA ALA A 121 -7.11 -10.49 0.11
C ALA A 121 -7.20 -9.71 -1.20
N ALA A 122 -6.97 -10.41 -2.32
CA ALA A 122 -7.33 -9.92 -3.64
C ALA A 122 -8.84 -10.06 -3.88
N HIS A 123 -9.39 -9.18 -4.71
CA HIS A 123 -10.81 -9.15 -5.07
C HIS A 123 -10.95 -9.05 -6.59
N LYS A 124 -11.74 -9.94 -7.18
CA LYS A 124 -11.86 -10.14 -8.62
C LYS A 124 -12.33 -8.88 -9.34
N GLU A 125 -13.26 -8.13 -8.76
CA GLU A 125 -13.80 -6.89 -9.32
C GLU A 125 -12.81 -5.71 -9.26
N ARG A 126 -11.72 -5.85 -8.50
CA ARG A 126 -10.68 -4.82 -8.35
C ARG A 126 -9.49 -5.11 -9.25
N SER A 127 -8.80 -6.21 -8.95
CA SER A 127 -7.51 -6.57 -9.55
C SER A 127 -7.61 -7.69 -10.60
N GLY A 128 -8.74 -8.39 -10.66
CA GLY A 128 -8.88 -9.64 -11.43
C GLY A 128 -8.42 -10.89 -10.69
N PHE A 129 -7.61 -10.76 -9.64
CA PHE A 129 -7.23 -11.84 -8.72
C PHE A 129 -8.21 -11.95 -7.55
N GLU A 130 -8.30 -13.12 -6.91
CA GLU A 130 -9.28 -13.41 -5.86
C GLU A 130 -8.65 -14.20 -4.71
N GLY A 131 -9.03 -13.87 -3.48
CA GLY A 131 -8.74 -14.67 -2.28
C GLY A 131 -7.58 -14.13 -1.43
N PRO A 132 -7.48 -14.60 -0.17
CA PRO A 132 -6.40 -14.23 0.74
C PRO A 132 -5.11 -15.01 0.45
N TRP A 133 -3.96 -14.43 0.80
CA TRP A 133 -2.68 -15.14 0.76
C TRP A 133 -2.46 -16.05 1.97
N THR A 134 -3.17 -15.81 3.07
CA THR A 134 -3.02 -16.54 4.34
C THR A 134 -4.36 -17.04 4.84
N SER A 135 -4.32 -18.03 5.73
CA SER A 135 -5.55 -18.58 6.36
C SER A 135 -6.15 -17.65 7.43
N ASN A 136 -5.41 -16.63 7.85
CA ASN A 136 -5.73 -15.70 8.93
C ASN A 136 -5.52 -14.24 8.46
N PRO A 137 -6.30 -13.73 7.49
CA PRO A 137 -6.02 -12.48 6.77
C PRO A 137 -6.19 -11.19 7.60
N LEU A 138 -6.39 -11.29 8.91
CA LEU A 138 -6.44 -10.16 9.86
C LEU A 138 -5.36 -10.25 10.94
N ILE A 139 -4.40 -11.17 10.79
CA ILE A 139 -3.27 -11.34 11.71
C ILE A 139 -1.98 -11.05 10.97
N PHE A 140 -1.21 -10.10 11.49
CA PHE A 140 0.10 -9.76 10.94
C PHE A 140 1.15 -10.71 11.52
N ASP A 141 1.61 -11.66 10.70
CA ASP A 141 2.64 -12.62 11.05
C ASP A 141 3.53 -12.93 9.82
N ASN A 142 4.35 -13.98 9.90
CA ASN A 142 5.19 -14.40 8.77
C ASN A 142 4.57 -15.49 7.89
N SER A 143 3.25 -15.70 7.97
CA SER A 143 2.55 -16.77 7.25
C SER A 143 2.60 -16.58 5.74
N TYR A 144 2.58 -15.36 5.22
CA TYR A 144 2.79 -15.09 3.79
C TYR A 144 4.02 -15.82 3.23
N PHE A 145 5.17 -15.74 3.93
CA PHE A 145 6.40 -16.39 3.47
C PHE A 145 6.35 -17.91 3.65
N LYS A 146 5.69 -18.41 4.70
CA LYS A 146 5.51 -19.86 4.91
C LYS A 146 4.66 -20.49 3.80
N GLU A 147 3.54 -19.85 3.46
CA GLU A 147 2.65 -20.31 2.39
C GLU A 147 3.38 -20.25 1.03
N LEU A 148 4.13 -19.17 0.76
CA LEU A 148 4.93 -19.05 -0.46
C LEU A 148 5.98 -20.18 -0.61
N LEU A 149 6.63 -20.57 0.49
CA LEU A 149 7.62 -21.65 0.51
C LEU A 149 7.01 -23.04 0.45
N SER A 150 5.77 -23.23 0.94
CA SER A 150 5.09 -24.53 0.88
C SER A 150 4.54 -24.87 -0.51
N GLY A 151 4.52 -23.91 -1.44
CA GLY A 151 3.91 -24.07 -2.75
C GLY A 151 2.40 -23.87 -2.73
N GLU A 152 1.77 -23.91 -3.91
CA GLU A 152 0.31 -23.79 -4.02
C GLU A 152 -0.38 -24.96 -3.30
N ARG A 153 -1.34 -24.65 -2.43
CA ARG A 153 -2.34 -25.65 -2.03
C ARG A 153 -3.27 -25.82 -3.22
N GLU A 154 -3.41 -27.05 -3.71
CA GLU A 154 -4.47 -27.38 -4.67
C GLU A 154 -5.81 -26.86 -4.12
N GLY A 155 -6.41 -25.92 -4.85
CA GLY A 155 -7.73 -25.35 -4.60
C GLY A 155 -8.54 -25.36 -5.88
#